data_AF-A0A423XP91-F1
#
_entry.id   AF-A0A423XP91-F1
#
_cell.length_a   1.000
_cell.length_b   1.000
_cell.length_c   1.000
_cell.angle_alpha   90.00
_cell.angle_beta   90.00
_cell.angle_gamma   90.00
#
_symmetry.space_group_name_H-M   'P 1'
#
loop_
_entity.id
_entity.type
_entity.pdbx_description
1 polymer ?
#
loop_
_entity_poly.entity_id
_entity_poly.type
_entity_poly.pdbx_seq_one_letter_code
_entity_poly.pdbx_strand_id
1 'polypeptide(L)'
;MDQLHTKRYSEAMCGSPVRNASRRLIVSQWALFLLAFISVVLRFTSRMPRFGGGIGWDDWTILVVLILSLAMNVLSHILLRFGAGQDIWMFEEDQLTSFLKYEFPEEYIYVLGVSLLKTSVLLLYLRVFNFRIQAYILMGISACYCTVFIVVSLASCQPFGYYFHRWNSQYSGTCLSISNRVTASAIINIILDGVITLLPVTQV
;
A
#
# COMPACT_ATOMS: atom_id res chain seq x y z
N MET A 1 -25.50 -11.54 7.30
CA MET A 1 -25.48 -13.01 7.28
C MET A 1 -25.88 -13.54 5.90
N ASP A 2 -27.01 -13.12 5.33
CA ASP A 2 -27.56 -13.75 4.10
C ASP A 2 -26.68 -13.65 2.85
N GLN A 3 -25.95 -12.55 2.64
CA GLN A 3 -25.20 -12.38 1.37
C GLN A 3 -23.99 -13.32 1.22
N LEU A 4 -23.24 -13.56 2.30
CA LEU A 4 -22.07 -14.44 2.27
C LEU A 4 -22.48 -15.91 2.12
N HIS A 5 -23.53 -16.33 2.85
CA HIS A 5 -24.10 -17.66 2.70
C HIS A 5 -24.65 -17.88 1.29
N THR A 6 -25.42 -16.91 0.74
CA THR A 6 -25.96 -17.02 -0.62
C THR A 6 -24.85 -17.16 -1.66
N LYS A 7 -23.76 -16.40 -1.54
CA LYS A 7 -22.58 -16.57 -2.42
C LYS A 7 -21.94 -17.94 -2.26
N ARG A 8 -21.75 -18.41 -1.03
CA ARG A 8 -21.18 -19.74 -0.74
C ARG A 8 -22.01 -20.86 -1.37
N TYR A 9 -23.33 -20.79 -1.25
CA TYR A 9 -24.24 -21.77 -1.86
C TYR A 9 -24.20 -21.72 -3.39
N SER A 10 -24.19 -20.51 -3.98
CA SER A 10 -24.07 -20.32 -5.42
C SER A 10 -22.77 -20.91 -5.98
N GLU A 11 -21.63 -20.64 -5.35
CA GLU A 11 -20.31 -21.13 -5.77
C GLU A 11 -20.18 -22.65 -5.56
N ALA A 12 -20.75 -23.20 -4.48
CA ALA A 12 -20.80 -24.63 -4.23
C ALA A 12 -21.62 -25.39 -5.28
N MET A 13 -22.73 -24.82 -5.74
CA MET A 13 -23.54 -25.39 -6.82
C MET A 13 -22.82 -25.36 -8.18
N CYS A 14 -21.99 -24.35 -8.44
CA CYS A 14 -21.22 -24.22 -9.67
C CYS A 14 -19.92 -25.05 -9.70
N GLY A 15 -19.53 -25.71 -8.59
CA GLY A 15 -18.31 -26.51 -8.51
C GLY A 15 -17.02 -25.71 -8.75
N SER A 16 -17.06 -24.40 -8.46
CA SER A 16 -15.94 -23.48 -8.71
C SER A 16 -14.71 -23.85 -7.87
N PRO A 17 -13.51 -23.97 -8.47
CA PRO A 17 -12.31 -24.33 -7.71
C PRO A 17 -11.90 -23.19 -6.78
N VAL A 18 -11.62 -23.54 -5.53
CA VAL A 18 -11.15 -22.60 -4.51
C VAL A 18 -9.83 -21.98 -4.95
N ARG A 19 -9.83 -20.65 -5.17
CA ARG A 19 -8.62 -19.93 -5.59
C ARG A 19 -7.76 -19.64 -4.36
N ASN A 20 -6.63 -20.34 -4.24
CA ASN A 20 -5.65 -20.10 -3.18
C ASN A 20 -4.39 -19.41 -3.73
N ALA A 21 -4.35 -18.07 -3.67
CA ALA A 21 -3.19 -17.29 -4.12
C ALA A 21 -2.16 -17.04 -3.00
N SER A 22 -2.44 -17.43 -1.77
CA SER A 22 -1.69 -17.01 -0.57
C SER A 22 -0.20 -17.35 -0.64
N ARG A 23 0.16 -18.57 -1.09
CA ARG A 23 1.57 -18.98 -1.22
C ARG A 23 2.33 -18.11 -2.23
N ARG A 24 1.69 -17.78 -3.36
CA ARG A 24 2.29 -16.93 -4.40
C ARG A 24 2.49 -15.50 -3.89
N LEU A 25 1.52 -14.98 -3.14
CA LEU A 25 1.61 -13.65 -2.54
C LEU A 25 2.76 -13.55 -1.53
N ILE A 26 2.86 -14.50 -0.58
CA ILE A 26 3.94 -14.54 0.42
C ILE A 26 5.31 -14.58 -0.25
N VAL A 27 5.51 -15.50 -1.20
CA VAL A 27 6.79 -15.66 -1.88
C VAL A 27 7.18 -14.37 -2.60
N SER A 28 6.24 -13.73 -3.31
CA SER A 28 6.51 -12.47 -4.01
C SER A 28 6.85 -11.31 -3.07
N GLN A 29 6.15 -11.20 -1.94
CA GLN A 29 6.34 -10.15 -0.95
C GLN A 29 7.74 -10.20 -0.33
N TRP A 30 8.13 -11.37 0.18
CA TRP A 30 9.44 -11.55 0.80
C TRP A 30 10.60 -11.48 -0.20
N ALA A 31 10.41 -11.97 -1.42
CA ALA A 31 11.43 -11.86 -2.47
C ALA A 31 11.72 -10.39 -2.83
N LEU A 32 10.68 -9.59 -3.03
CA LEU A 32 10.83 -8.16 -3.33
C LEU A 32 11.38 -7.37 -2.14
N PHE A 33 10.98 -7.72 -0.91
CA PHE A 33 11.53 -7.11 0.29
C PHE A 33 13.04 -7.38 0.43
N LEU A 34 13.49 -8.62 0.21
CA LEU A 34 14.92 -8.96 0.25
C LEU A 34 15.70 -8.18 -0.81
N LEU A 35 15.16 -8.06 -2.03
CA LEU A 35 15.76 -7.26 -3.08
C LEU A 35 15.89 -5.78 -2.68
N ALA A 36 14.82 -5.21 -2.11
CA ALA A 36 14.81 -3.84 -1.61
C ALA A 36 15.82 -3.65 -0.46
N PHE A 37 15.89 -4.59 0.48
CA PHE A 37 16.85 -4.58 1.59
C PHE A 37 18.29 -4.56 1.07
N ILE A 38 18.62 -5.46 0.14
CA ILE A 38 19.94 -5.51 -0.50
C ILE A 38 20.25 -4.17 -1.17
N SER A 39 19.32 -3.63 -1.97
CA SER A 39 19.48 -2.34 -2.65
C SER A 39 19.78 -1.19 -1.67
N VAL A 40 19.07 -1.13 -0.54
CA VAL A 40 19.30 -0.11 0.51
C VAL A 40 20.67 -0.31 1.17
N VAL A 41 21.07 -1.54 1.49
CA VAL A 41 22.40 -1.82 2.05
C VAL A 41 23.52 -1.41 1.09
N LEU A 42 23.38 -1.71 -0.21
CA LEU A 42 24.33 -1.25 -1.22
C LEU A 42 24.37 0.29 -1.30
N ARG A 43 23.21 0.95 -1.25
CA ARG A 43 23.12 2.41 -1.23
C ARG A 43 23.89 2.99 -0.05
N PHE A 44 23.64 2.53 1.17
CA PHE A 44 24.37 2.98 2.36
C PHE A 44 25.87 2.70 2.28
N THR A 45 26.26 1.51 1.81
CA THR A 45 27.67 1.14 1.65
C THR A 45 28.38 2.06 0.65
N SER A 46 27.75 2.37 -0.48
CA SER A 46 28.28 3.29 -1.49
C SER A 46 28.43 4.74 -0.98
N ARG A 47 27.65 5.11 0.05
CA ARG A 47 27.64 6.45 0.65
C ARG A 47 28.42 6.53 1.96
N MET A 48 29.09 5.46 2.39
CA MET A 48 29.95 5.53 3.56
C MET A 48 31.10 6.53 3.34
N PRO A 49 31.57 7.23 4.38
CA PRO A 49 32.67 8.19 4.29
C PRO A 49 33.95 7.59 3.68
N ARG A 50 34.14 6.27 3.85
CA ARG A 50 35.25 5.50 3.28
C ARG A 50 35.29 5.50 1.75
N PHE A 51 34.15 5.71 1.09
CA PHE A 51 34.02 5.80 -0.37
C PHE A 51 33.81 7.25 -0.86
N GLY A 52 34.03 8.24 0.00
CA GLY A 52 33.89 9.66 -0.34
C GLY A 52 32.46 10.18 -0.42
N GLY A 53 31.48 9.41 0.07
CA GLY A 53 30.07 9.81 0.13
C GLY A 53 29.68 10.52 1.44
N GLY A 54 28.60 11.29 1.39
CA GLY A 54 27.96 11.91 2.57
C GLY A 54 26.51 11.47 2.71
N ILE A 55 26.13 11.05 3.92
CA ILE A 55 24.75 10.67 4.28
C ILE A 55 23.86 11.91 4.18
N GLY A 56 22.82 11.82 3.36
CA GLY A 56 21.81 12.88 3.21
C GLY A 56 20.51 12.57 3.93
N TRP A 57 19.61 13.56 3.96
CA TRP A 57 18.22 13.37 4.40
C TRP A 57 17.48 12.29 3.60
N ASP A 58 17.80 12.17 2.32
CA ASP A 58 17.30 11.13 1.42
C ASP A 58 17.61 9.70 1.94
N ASP A 59 18.81 9.46 2.47
CA ASP A 59 19.21 8.15 3.01
C ASP A 59 18.41 7.78 4.28
N TRP A 60 18.07 8.77 5.11
CA TRP A 60 17.17 8.54 6.25
C TRP A 60 15.74 8.25 5.81
N THR A 61 15.24 8.96 4.79
CA THR A 61 13.88 8.72 4.28
C THR A 61 13.72 7.33 3.69
N ILE A 62 14.71 6.81 2.94
CA ILE A 62 14.65 5.46 2.38
C ILE A 62 14.73 4.38 3.47
N LEU A 63 15.45 4.64 4.56
CA LEU A 63 15.49 3.73 5.72
C LEU A 63 14.13 3.66 6.41
N VAL A 64 13.45 4.80 6.57
CA VAL A 64 12.07 4.82 7.10
C VAL A 64 11.12 4.04 6.18
N VAL A 65 11.23 4.22 4.86
CA VAL A 65 10.45 3.45 3.87
C VAL A 65 10.70 1.95 3.99
N LEU A 66 11.94 1.53 4.23
CA LEU A 66 12.28 0.12 4.42
C LEU A 66 11.62 -0.46 5.69
N ILE A 67 11.60 0.30 6.79
CA ILE A 67 10.92 -0.10 8.04
C ILE A 67 9.41 -0.22 7.83
N LEU A 68 8.79 0.77 7.17
CA LEU A 68 7.36 0.72 6.84
C LEU A 68 7.04 -0.46 5.92
N SER A 69 7.91 -0.75 4.96
CA SER A 69 7.78 -1.91 4.08
C SER A 69 7.86 -3.21 4.86
N LEU A 70 8.72 -3.32 5.87
CA LEU A 70 8.78 -4.49 6.75
C LEU A 70 7.48 -4.65 7.55
N ALA A 71 6.98 -3.56 8.16
CA ALA A 71 5.71 -3.57 8.89
C ALA A 71 4.55 -4.04 7.98
N MET A 72 4.53 -3.56 6.74
CA MET A 72 3.59 -4.01 5.72
C MET A 72 3.64 -5.52 5.49
N ASN A 73 4.83 -6.06 5.22
CA ASN A 73 5.01 -7.50 4.97
C ASN A 73 4.51 -8.35 6.15
N VAL A 74 4.71 -7.88 7.39
CA VAL A 74 4.22 -8.57 8.60
C VAL A 74 2.70 -8.53 8.68
N LEU A 75 2.06 -7.37 8.45
CA LEU A 75 0.61 -7.24 8.44
C LEU A 75 -0.03 -8.09 7.33
N SER A 76 0.52 -8.04 6.11
CA SER A 76 0.04 -8.85 5.00
C SER A 76 0.13 -10.35 5.32
N HIS A 77 1.19 -10.80 5.99
CA HIS A 77 1.32 -12.20 6.44
C HIS A 77 0.26 -12.60 7.46
N ILE A 78 -0.10 -11.70 8.38
CA ILE A 78 -1.21 -11.90 9.33
C ILE A 78 -2.53 -12.01 8.57
N LEU A 79 -2.79 -11.12 7.62
CA LEU A 79 -4.00 -11.12 6.80
C LEU A 79 -4.12 -12.40 5.97
N LEU A 80 -3.02 -12.89 5.41
CA LEU A 80 -2.96 -14.16 4.68
C LEU A 80 -3.35 -15.36 5.56
N ARG A 81 -3.04 -15.33 6.87
CA ARG A 81 -3.51 -16.35 7.84
C ARG A 81 -4.99 -16.26 8.12
N PHE A 82 -5.57 -15.06 8.06
CA PHE A 82 -7.01 -14.85 8.20
C PHE A 82 -7.81 -15.15 6.94
N GLY A 83 -7.17 -15.57 5.84
CA GLY A 83 -7.82 -15.94 4.59
C GLY A 83 -7.57 -14.99 3.42
N ALA A 84 -6.69 -13.98 3.55
CA ALA A 84 -6.35 -13.11 2.41
C ALA A 84 -5.88 -13.94 1.21
N GLY A 85 -6.35 -13.57 0.01
CA GLY A 85 -6.02 -14.29 -1.22
C GLY A 85 -6.81 -15.58 -1.45
N GLN A 86 -7.82 -15.84 -0.60
CA GLN A 86 -8.90 -16.80 -0.81
C GLN A 86 -10.21 -16.06 -1.03
N ASP A 87 -11.22 -16.78 -1.51
CA ASP A 87 -12.51 -16.17 -1.79
C ASP A 87 -13.26 -15.75 -0.52
N ILE A 88 -13.90 -14.57 -0.56
CA ILE A 88 -14.53 -13.90 0.60
C ILE A 88 -15.59 -14.78 1.30
N TRP A 89 -16.17 -15.76 0.61
CA TRP A 89 -17.18 -16.67 1.16
C TRP A 89 -16.60 -17.83 2.00
N MET A 90 -15.27 -17.99 2.08
CA MET A 90 -14.62 -18.99 2.95
C MET A 90 -14.40 -18.50 4.38
N PHE A 91 -14.56 -17.21 4.64
CA PHE A 91 -14.27 -16.62 5.95
C PHE A 91 -15.34 -16.99 6.96
N GLU A 92 -14.90 -17.40 8.15
CA GLU A 92 -15.76 -17.44 9.33
C GLU A 92 -16.06 -16.00 9.80
N GLU A 93 -17.26 -15.77 10.35
CA GLU A 93 -17.76 -14.43 10.64
C GLU A 93 -16.85 -13.62 11.57
N ASP A 94 -16.27 -14.27 12.59
CA ASP A 94 -15.32 -13.65 13.52
C ASP A 94 -13.96 -13.35 12.87
N GLN A 95 -13.57 -14.15 11.87
CA GLN A 95 -12.32 -13.94 11.12
C GLN A 95 -12.43 -12.72 10.21
N LEU A 96 -13.61 -12.45 9.64
CA LEU A 96 -13.82 -11.33 8.74
C LEU A 96 -13.73 -9.97 9.45
N THR A 97 -14.26 -9.86 10.66
CA THR A 97 -14.13 -8.64 11.46
C THR A 97 -12.66 -8.38 11.84
N SER A 98 -11.92 -9.45 12.18
CA SER A 98 -10.50 -9.37 12.49
C SER A 98 -9.69 -8.97 11.26
N PHE A 99 -10.01 -9.55 10.09
CA PHE A 99 -9.41 -9.20 8.81
C PHE A 99 -9.55 -7.71 8.51
N LEU A 100 -10.76 -7.15 8.59
CA LEU A 100 -11.01 -5.72 8.35
C LEU A 100 -10.24 -4.81 9.32
N LYS A 101 -10.04 -5.25 10.57
CA LYS A 101 -9.26 -4.51 11.57
C LYS A 101 -7.76 -4.46 11.26
N TYR A 102 -7.20 -5.48 10.61
CA TYR A 102 -5.80 -5.50 10.19
C TYR A 102 -5.59 -4.88 8.80
N GLU A 103 -6.56 -5.02 7.89
CA GLU A 103 -6.54 -4.40 6.56
C GLU A 103 -6.54 -2.87 6.66
N PHE A 104 -7.30 -2.32 7.62
CA PHE A 104 -7.40 -0.88 7.85
C PHE A 104 -6.02 -0.21 8.05
N PRO A 105 -5.21 -0.53 9.08
CA PRO A 105 -3.89 0.07 9.27
C PRO A 105 -2.91 -0.26 8.13
N GLU A 106 -3.01 -1.43 7.50
CA GLU A 106 -2.21 -1.79 6.32
C GLU A 106 -2.41 -0.77 5.19
N GLU A 107 -3.65 -0.35 4.92
CA GLU A 107 -3.95 0.62 3.87
C GLU A 107 -3.23 1.97 4.10
N TYR A 108 -3.17 2.44 5.35
CA TYR A 108 -2.51 3.70 5.71
C TYR A 108 -0.98 3.59 5.61
N ILE A 109 -0.41 2.50 6.10
CA ILE A 109 1.04 2.27 6.03
C ILE A 109 1.47 2.19 4.55
N TYR A 110 0.67 1.55 3.70
CA TYR A 110 0.91 1.51 2.25
C TYR A 110 0.99 2.91 1.63
N VAL A 111 -0.02 3.76 1.85
CA VAL A 111 -0.06 5.09 1.25
C VAL A 111 1.04 6.00 1.78
N LEU A 112 1.36 5.91 3.08
CA LEU A 112 2.50 6.60 3.67
C LEU A 112 3.82 6.12 3.06
N GLY A 113 4.00 4.81 2.93
CA GLY A 113 5.20 4.20 2.36
C GLY A 113 5.44 4.63 0.90
N VAL A 114 4.41 4.57 0.05
CA VAL A 114 4.50 5.01 -1.35
C VAL A 114 4.80 6.51 -1.45
N SER A 115 4.17 7.33 -0.62
CA SER A 115 4.40 8.78 -0.63
C SER A 115 5.82 9.13 -0.19
N LEU A 116 6.32 8.50 0.87
CA LEU A 116 7.69 8.70 1.34
C LEU A 116 8.74 8.17 0.35
N LEU A 117 8.45 7.06 -0.34
CA LEU A 117 9.32 6.53 -1.39
C LEU A 117 9.46 7.54 -2.53
N LYS A 118 8.36 8.15 -2.97
CA LYS A 118 8.35 9.24 -3.96
C LYS A 118 9.19 10.43 -3.49
N THR A 119 9.01 10.84 -2.24
CA THR A 119 9.79 11.93 -1.63
C THR A 119 11.29 11.60 -1.59
N SER A 120 11.69 10.39 -1.22
CA SER A 120 13.12 9.98 -1.25
C SER A 120 13.70 10.10 -2.66
N VAL A 121 13.01 9.59 -3.69
CA VAL A 121 13.47 9.71 -5.09
C VAL A 121 13.61 11.18 -5.50
N LEU A 122 12.64 12.04 -5.13
CA LEU A 122 12.68 13.48 -5.43
C LEU A 122 13.84 14.19 -4.70
N LEU A 123 14.13 13.83 -3.45
CA LEU A 123 15.28 14.35 -2.70
C LEU A 123 16.60 13.92 -3.34
N LEU A 124 16.69 12.70 -3.85
CA LEU A 124 17.85 12.25 -4.62
C LEU A 124 18.02 13.09 -5.90
N TYR A 125 16.93 13.38 -6.62
CA TYR A 125 16.98 14.24 -7.81
C TYR A 125 17.41 15.67 -7.50
N LEU A 126 16.96 16.24 -6.38
CA LEU A 126 17.38 17.56 -5.91
C LEU A 126 18.89 17.66 -5.61
N ARG A 127 19.51 16.54 -5.27
CA ARG A 127 20.95 16.46 -4.99
C ARG A 127 21.78 16.28 -6.27
N VAL A 128 21.27 15.54 -7.25
CA VAL A 128 21.99 15.22 -8.50
C VAL A 128 21.79 16.30 -9.56
N PHE A 129 20.59 16.87 -9.64
CA PHE A 129 20.19 17.82 -10.68
C PHE A 129 19.73 19.16 -10.12
N ASN A 130 19.67 20.20 -10.95
CA ASN A 130 19.33 21.57 -10.55
C ASN A 130 17.82 21.90 -10.59
N PHE A 131 16.91 20.92 -10.62
CA PHE A 131 15.46 21.14 -10.78
C PHE A 131 14.73 21.33 -9.44
N ARG A 132 15.05 22.43 -8.73
CA ARG A 132 14.54 22.64 -7.38
C ARG A 132 13.02 22.81 -7.33
N ILE A 133 12.48 23.66 -8.19
CA ILE A 133 11.06 24.05 -8.14
C ILE A 133 10.16 22.86 -8.49
N GLN A 134 10.45 22.15 -9.59
CA GLN A 134 9.63 21.02 -10.04
C GLN A 134 9.61 19.92 -8.98
N ALA A 135 10.77 19.60 -8.38
CA ALA A 135 10.83 18.58 -7.35
C ALA A 135 10.04 18.97 -6.09
N TYR A 136 10.10 20.23 -5.64
CA TYR A 136 9.26 20.69 -4.52
C TYR A 136 7.76 20.63 -4.84
N ILE A 137 7.35 20.99 -6.06
CA ILE A 137 5.96 20.87 -6.50
C ILE A 137 5.51 19.40 -6.46
N LEU A 138 6.29 18.47 -7.03
CA LEU A 138 5.94 17.05 -7.03
C LEU A 138 5.90 16.46 -5.61
N MET A 139 6.80 16.87 -4.72
CA MET A 139 6.74 16.50 -3.31
C MET A 139 5.45 17.00 -2.65
N GLY A 140 5.06 18.25 -2.91
CA GLY A 140 3.79 18.82 -2.43
C GLY A 140 2.57 18.08 -2.95
N ILE A 141 2.54 17.72 -4.24
CA ILE A 141 1.46 16.92 -4.85
C ILE A 141 1.39 15.53 -4.18
N SER A 142 2.52 14.87 -3.96
CA SER A 142 2.56 13.57 -3.29
C SER A 142 2.04 13.64 -1.84
N ALA A 143 2.41 14.69 -1.10
CA ALA A 143 1.91 14.90 0.27
C ALA A 143 0.41 15.23 0.29
N CYS A 144 -0.06 16.04 -0.66
CA CYS A 144 -1.48 16.33 -0.83
C CYS A 144 -2.28 15.05 -1.13
N TYR A 145 -1.81 14.23 -2.07
CA TYR A 145 -2.41 12.93 -2.38
C TYR A 145 -2.52 12.05 -1.14
N CYS A 146 -1.44 11.90 -0.37
CA CYS A 146 -1.43 11.15 0.88
C CYS A 146 -2.50 11.65 1.86
N THR A 147 -2.58 12.98 2.03
CA THR A 147 -3.51 13.61 2.99
C THR A 147 -4.96 13.41 2.56
N VAL A 148 -5.27 13.66 1.29
CA VAL A 148 -6.62 13.46 0.73
C VAL A 148 -7.04 12.00 0.86
N PHE A 149 -6.15 11.07 0.56
CA PHE A 149 -6.44 9.65 0.67
C PHE A 149 -6.76 9.22 2.10
N ILE A 150 -6.00 9.70 3.09
CA ILE A 150 -6.25 9.44 4.52
C ILE A 150 -7.64 9.96 4.92
N VAL A 151 -7.95 11.21 4.57
CA VAL A 151 -9.23 11.84 4.91
C VAL A 151 -10.40 11.11 4.26
N VAL A 152 -10.31 10.78 2.96
CA VAL A 152 -11.33 10.03 2.25
C VAL A 152 -11.51 8.63 2.87
N SER A 153 -10.43 7.97 3.24
CA SER A 153 -10.48 6.63 3.86
C SER A 153 -11.15 6.65 5.23
N LEU A 154 -10.89 7.69 6.04
CA LEU A 154 -11.59 7.90 7.31
C LEU A 154 -13.07 8.24 7.12
N ALA A 155 -13.40 9.03 6.10
CA ALA A 155 -14.77 9.41 5.78
C ALA A 155 -15.52 8.36 4.92
N SER A 156 -14.88 7.24 4.59
CA SER A 156 -15.39 6.28 3.60
C SER A 156 -16.68 5.59 4.02
N CYS A 157 -16.97 5.49 5.32
CA CYS A 157 -18.17 4.85 5.85
C CYS A 157 -18.86 5.76 6.87
N GLN A 158 -20.19 5.84 6.79
CA GLN A 158 -21.03 6.58 7.72
C GLN A 158 -22.06 5.63 8.36
N PRO A 159 -22.02 5.41 9.68
CA PRO A 159 -20.99 5.85 10.65
C PRO A 159 -19.67 5.07 10.52
N PHE A 160 -18.55 5.63 10.99
CA PHE A 160 -17.22 5.00 10.85
C PHE A 160 -17.15 3.55 11.39
N GLY A 161 -17.84 3.28 12.51
CA GLY A 161 -17.92 1.94 13.08
C GLY A 161 -18.52 0.88 12.14
N TYR A 162 -19.29 1.30 11.13
CA TYR A 162 -19.83 0.41 10.11
C TYR A 162 -18.75 -0.23 9.24
N TYR A 163 -17.57 0.39 9.09
CA TYR A 163 -16.48 -0.18 8.29
C TYR A 163 -16.11 -1.60 8.72
N PHE A 164 -16.00 -1.84 10.04
CA PHE A 164 -15.62 -3.15 10.60
C PHE A 164 -16.76 -4.18 10.56
N HIS A 165 -18.00 -3.72 10.39
CA HIS A 165 -19.21 -4.56 10.39
C HIS A 165 -19.95 -4.56 9.05
N ARG A 166 -19.34 -4.03 7.97
CA ARG A 166 -19.96 -3.88 6.64
C ARG A 166 -20.45 -5.17 6.02
N TRP A 167 -19.95 -6.31 6.49
CA TRP A 167 -20.33 -7.64 6.04
C TRP A 167 -21.63 -8.12 6.69
N ASN A 168 -22.01 -7.54 7.83
CA ASN A 168 -23.19 -7.92 8.58
C ASN A 168 -24.37 -6.99 8.22
N SER A 169 -25.40 -7.58 7.59
CA SER A 169 -26.64 -6.91 7.19
C SER A 169 -27.47 -6.35 8.36
N GLN A 170 -27.14 -6.69 9.61
CA GLN A 170 -27.81 -6.15 10.80
C GLN A 170 -27.44 -4.69 11.10
N TYR A 171 -26.28 -4.23 10.61
CA TYR A 171 -25.83 -2.86 10.80
C TYR A 171 -26.26 -2.01 9.61
N SER A 172 -26.90 -0.86 9.87
CA SER A 172 -27.26 0.11 8.85
C SER A 172 -26.16 1.15 8.68
N GLY A 173 -25.72 1.34 7.43
CA GLY A 173 -24.70 2.31 7.09
C GLY A 173 -24.43 2.32 5.59
N THR A 174 -23.80 3.40 5.13
CA THR A 174 -23.36 3.53 3.74
C THR A 174 -21.84 3.65 3.69
N CYS A 175 -21.22 2.92 2.76
CA CYS A 175 -19.78 2.97 2.53
C CYS A 175 -19.52 3.28 1.05
N LEU A 176 -18.43 4.00 0.79
CA LEU A 176 -17.90 4.18 -0.55
C LEU A 176 -17.43 2.84 -1.11
N SER A 177 -17.63 2.62 -2.40
CA SER A 177 -17.24 1.37 -3.04
C SER A 177 -15.71 1.20 -3.03
N ILE A 178 -15.26 0.07 -2.48
CA ILE A 178 -13.84 -0.27 -2.36
C ILE A 178 -13.20 -0.33 -3.76
N SER A 179 -13.89 -0.94 -4.73
CA SER A 179 -13.40 -1.06 -6.10
C SER A 179 -13.10 0.30 -6.74
N ASN A 180 -13.98 1.29 -6.55
CA ASN A 180 -13.78 2.61 -7.14
C ASN A 180 -12.64 3.35 -6.44
N ARG A 181 -12.55 3.25 -5.11
CA ARG A 181 -11.43 3.81 -4.33
C ARG A 181 -10.08 3.24 -4.77
N VAL A 182 -9.97 1.92 -4.86
CA VAL A 182 -8.74 1.24 -5.27
C VAL A 182 -8.38 1.61 -6.71
N THR A 183 -9.35 1.63 -7.62
CA THR A 183 -9.12 1.99 -9.03
C THR A 183 -8.65 3.44 -9.17
N ALA A 184 -9.31 4.38 -8.50
CA ALA A 184 -8.91 5.79 -8.52
C ALA A 184 -7.49 5.98 -7.95
N SER A 185 -7.21 5.31 -6.83
CA SER A 185 -5.89 5.34 -6.19
C SER A 185 -4.79 4.79 -7.11
N ALA A 186 -5.05 3.67 -7.78
CA ALA A 186 -4.11 3.05 -8.72
C ALA A 186 -3.79 3.99 -9.88
N ILE A 187 -4.81 4.58 -10.51
CA ILE A 187 -4.63 5.53 -11.63
C ILE A 187 -3.77 6.72 -11.21
N ILE A 188 -4.09 7.34 -10.08
CA ILE A 188 -3.35 8.51 -9.59
C ILE A 188 -1.89 8.16 -9.28
N ASN A 189 -1.64 7.00 -8.65
CA ASN A 189 -0.27 6.57 -8.36
C ASN A 189 0.55 6.34 -9.63
N ILE A 190 -0.02 5.67 -10.63
CA ILE A 190 0.65 5.41 -11.91
C ILE A 190 1.03 6.73 -12.59
N ILE A 191 0.11 7.70 -12.62
CA ILE A 191 0.38 9.02 -13.20
C ILE A 191 1.52 9.71 -12.46
N LEU A 192 1.48 9.73 -11.12
CA LEU A 192 2.55 10.33 -10.31
C LEU A 192 3.90 9.66 -10.54
N ASP A 193 3.94 8.33 -10.59
CA ASP A 193 5.17 7.57 -10.83
C ASP A 193 5.74 7.87 -12.22
N GLY A 194 4.87 7.95 -13.23
CA GLY A 194 5.24 8.34 -14.60
C GLY A 194 5.84 9.74 -14.64
N VAL A 195 5.20 10.72 -14.02
CA VAL A 195 5.67 12.12 -13.98
C VAL A 195 7.00 12.24 -13.23
N ILE A 196 7.17 11.55 -12.09
CA ILE A 196 8.44 11.54 -11.35
C ILE A 196 9.55 10.90 -12.18
N THR A 197 9.28 9.78 -12.85
CA THR A 197 10.28 9.04 -13.63
C THR A 197 10.68 9.77 -14.91
N LEU A 198 9.75 10.48 -15.56
CA LEU A 198 10.00 11.27 -16.76
C LEU A 198 10.73 12.58 -16.47
N LEU A 199 10.61 13.11 -15.24
CA LEU A 199 11.22 14.38 -14.85
C LEU A 199 12.71 14.52 -15.28
N PRO A 200 13.62 13.57 -14.99
CA PRO A 200 15.01 13.67 -15.42
C PRO A 200 15.22 13.55 -16.94
N VAL A 201 14.34 12.84 -17.66
CA VAL A 201 14.48 12.57 -19.10
C VAL A 201 14.20 13.83 -19.94
N THR A 202 13.29 14.69 -19.47
CA THR A 202 12.91 15.93 -20.18
C THR A 202 14.01 17.00 -20.21
N GLN A 203 15.17 16.74 -19.63
CA GLN A 203 16.28 17.69 -19.50
C GLN A 203 17.61 17.16 -20.07
N VAL A 204 17.57 16.01 -20.76
CA VAL A 204 18.66 15.52 -21.62
C VAL A 204 18.38 15.95 -23.06
#